data_AF-A0A2H3BIF5-F1
#
_entry.id   AF-A0A2H3BIF5-F1
#
_cell.length_a   1.000
_cell.length_b   1.000
_cell.length_c   1.000
_cell.angle_alpha   90.00
_cell.angle_beta   90.00
_cell.angle_gamma   90.00
#
_symmetry.space_group_name_H-M   'P 1'
#
loop_
_entity.id
_entity.type
_entity.pdbx_description
1 polymer ?
#
loop_
_entity_poly.entity_id
_entity_poly.type
_entity_poly.pdbx_seq_one_letter_code
_entity_poly.pdbx_strand_id
1 'polypeptide(L)'
;MESWAPLLPPKNGSHLELELTSSISERRIGLAYSVRIKLVKPKYGRTLAREAWFYEQLSLEPGYEGTITPRCFGFFTVPLKDCLDVKGQPVSHIKPWENITIDPPKPASDDTDKSDEEEDRDWWLPDDPSGLDAFFKDDDGWKSGSPWNKWRASPSEPLICILVLEKLGKFYSSPEEREGDEENEYEEEELNDICDVVRDVSSTGILHRDLRYCNVVRASNDVICPRHGRAYRWRLIDFDIAAKVWYVSRLRPQRTPDMRGTRKSE
;
A
#
# COMPACT_ATOMS: atom_id res chain seq x y z
N MET A 1 -27.92 -2.74 -1.41
CA MET A 1 -27.02 -3.89 -1.17
C MET A 1 -26.54 -4.32 -2.54
N GLU A 2 -25.55 -3.59 -3.07
CA GLU A 2 -25.05 -3.75 -4.43
C GLU A 2 -23.93 -4.78 -4.43
N SER A 3 -23.93 -5.63 -5.45
CA SER A 3 -23.11 -6.84 -5.52
C SER A 3 -21.63 -6.53 -5.73
N TRP A 4 -20.78 -7.20 -4.95
CA TRP A 4 -19.31 -7.23 -4.99
C TRP A 4 -18.72 -8.00 -6.18
N ALA A 5 -19.34 -7.95 -7.35
CA ALA A 5 -18.77 -8.61 -8.52
C ALA A 5 -17.61 -7.76 -9.08
N PRO A 6 -16.41 -8.33 -9.32
CA PRO A 6 -15.36 -7.63 -10.03
C PRO A 6 -15.87 -7.20 -11.40
N LEU A 7 -15.66 -5.93 -11.75
CA LEU A 7 -15.97 -5.42 -13.08
C LEU A 7 -15.22 -6.26 -14.11
N LEU A 8 -15.95 -6.87 -15.06
CA LEU A 8 -15.33 -7.63 -16.13
C LEU A 8 -14.45 -6.69 -16.96
N PRO A 9 -13.19 -7.07 -17.26
CA PRO A 9 -12.33 -6.25 -18.10
C PRO A 9 -12.97 -6.04 -19.47
N PRO A 10 -12.88 -4.84 -20.06
CA PRO A 10 -13.44 -4.57 -21.39
C PRO A 10 -12.81 -5.53 -22.41
N LYS A 11 -13.68 -6.16 -23.21
CA LYS A 11 -13.31 -7.29 -24.08
C LYS A 11 -12.34 -6.95 -25.22
N ASN A 12 -11.97 -5.68 -25.42
CA ASN A 12 -11.06 -5.24 -26.46
C ASN A 12 -10.15 -4.11 -25.94
N GLY A 13 -8.86 -4.39 -25.79
CA GLY A 13 -7.79 -3.38 -25.73
C GLY A 13 -7.39 -2.91 -24.33
N SER A 14 -6.53 -3.68 -23.66
CA SER A 14 -5.74 -3.23 -22.51
C SER A 14 -4.58 -2.34 -23.00
N HIS A 15 -4.86 -1.07 -23.27
CA HIS A 15 -3.83 -0.04 -23.44
C HIS A 15 -4.04 1.02 -22.35
N LEU A 16 -3.15 1.06 -21.36
CA LEU A 16 -2.99 2.22 -20.50
C LEU A 16 -2.08 3.21 -21.25
N GLU A 17 -2.67 4.15 -21.98
CA GLU A 17 -1.95 5.25 -22.63
C GLU A 17 -1.90 6.44 -21.64
N LEU A 18 -0.74 6.68 -21.05
CA LEU A 18 -0.52 7.83 -20.15
C LEU A 18 0.08 8.97 -20.97
N GLU A 19 -0.76 9.90 -21.40
CA GLU A 19 -0.32 11.16 -22.01
C GLU A 19 -0.43 12.30 -20.99
N LEU A 20 0.71 12.94 -20.68
CA LEU A 20 0.76 14.17 -19.90
C LEU A 20 0.77 15.37 -20.86
N THR A 21 -0.40 15.91 -21.19
CA THR A 21 -0.51 17.20 -21.90
C THR A 21 -1.63 18.07 -21.30
N SER A 22 -1.44 19.39 -21.37
CA SER A 22 -2.28 20.41 -20.76
C SER A 22 -3.70 20.49 -21.38
N SER A 23 -4.68 20.81 -20.52
CA SER A 23 -6.09 21.15 -20.82
C SER A 23 -6.90 20.11 -21.62
N ILE A 24 -7.71 19.32 -20.90
CA ILE A 24 -8.64 18.30 -21.42
C ILE A 24 -9.92 18.95 -22.03
N SER A 25 -9.77 19.86 -23.01
CA SER A 25 -10.81 20.41 -23.92
C SER A 25 -12.10 21.03 -23.34
N GLU A 26 -12.66 22.01 -24.07
CA GLU A 26 -13.99 22.58 -23.79
C GLU A 26 -15.08 21.48 -23.89
N ARG A 27 -15.74 21.18 -22.76
CA ARG A 27 -16.94 20.31 -22.57
C ARG A 27 -16.72 18.87 -22.10
N ARG A 28 -15.53 18.49 -21.60
CA ARG A 28 -15.39 17.30 -20.74
C ARG A 28 -14.80 17.71 -19.41
N ILE A 29 -15.48 17.38 -18.30
CA ILE A 29 -14.90 17.54 -16.97
C ILE A 29 -13.91 16.39 -16.79
N GLY A 30 -12.64 16.62 -17.07
CA GLY A 30 -11.55 15.71 -16.75
C GLY A 30 -10.70 16.33 -15.64
N LEU A 31 -10.47 15.59 -14.56
CA LEU A 31 -9.45 15.98 -13.59
C LEU A 31 -8.11 15.42 -14.07
N ALA A 32 -7.12 16.28 -14.29
CA ALA A 32 -5.76 15.85 -14.57
C ALA A 32 -5.05 15.53 -13.25
N TYR A 33 -4.68 14.27 -13.06
CA TYR A 33 -3.86 13.84 -11.93
C TYR A 33 -2.41 13.61 -12.38
N SER A 34 -1.45 14.07 -11.58
CA SER A 34 -0.08 13.60 -11.71
C SER A 34 0.07 12.29 -10.95
N VAL A 35 0.62 11.26 -11.60
CA VAL A 35 0.74 9.91 -11.03
C VAL A 35 2.20 9.47 -10.90
N ARG A 36 2.47 8.64 -9.89
CA ARG A 36 3.71 7.88 -9.71
C ARG A 36 3.42 6.41 -10.05
N ILE A 37 4.35 5.78 -10.76
CA ILE A 37 4.25 4.37 -11.17
C ILE A 37 5.34 3.58 -10.45
N LYS A 38 4.95 2.56 -9.69
CA LYS A 38 5.87 1.58 -9.10
C LYS A 38 5.79 0.30 -9.94
N LEU A 39 6.94 -0.05 -10.53
CA LEU A 39 7.16 -1.25 -11.32
C LEU A 39 8.20 -2.11 -10.60
N VAL A 40 7.88 -3.36 -10.35
CA VAL A 40 8.72 -4.26 -9.54
C VAL A 40 9.16 -5.48 -10.34
N LYS A 41 10.30 -6.10 -9.98
CA LYS A 41 10.68 -7.39 -10.57
C LYS A 41 9.57 -8.41 -10.33
N PRO A 42 9.35 -9.40 -11.22
CA PRO A 42 8.22 -10.35 -11.12
C PRO A 42 8.10 -10.96 -9.74
N LYS A 43 9.24 -11.29 -9.14
CA LYS A 43 9.35 -11.83 -7.80
C LYS A 43 8.56 -10.99 -6.76
N TYR A 44 8.65 -9.65 -6.80
CA TYR A 44 7.99 -8.71 -5.86
C TYR A 44 6.53 -8.36 -6.21
N GLY A 45 5.89 -9.04 -7.16
CA GLY A 45 4.48 -8.78 -7.50
C GLY A 45 3.54 -8.92 -6.29
N ARG A 46 3.82 -9.87 -5.40
CA ARG A 46 3.04 -10.13 -4.18
C ARG A 46 3.12 -8.99 -3.17
N THR A 47 4.31 -8.41 -2.95
CA THR A 47 4.49 -7.29 -2.01
C THR A 47 3.79 -6.04 -2.54
N LEU A 48 3.82 -5.82 -3.85
CA LEU A 48 3.13 -4.71 -4.50
C LEU A 48 1.59 -4.84 -4.42
N ALA A 49 1.06 -6.04 -4.62
CA ALA A 49 -0.37 -6.32 -4.44
C ALA A 49 -0.81 -6.08 -2.99
N ARG A 50 0.05 -6.42 -2.02
CA ARG A 50 -0.22 -6.17 -0.60
C ARG A 50 -0.23 -4.68 -0.26
N GLU A 51 0.73 -3.91 -0.77
CA GLU A 51 0.73 -2.45 -0.61
C GLU A 51 -0.57 -1.83 -1.14
N ALA A 52 -1.00 -2.24 -2.34
CA ALA A 52 -2.25 -1.79 -2.93
C ALA A 52 -3.46 -2.10 -2.04
N TRP A 53 -3.51 -3.32 -1.49
CA TRP A 53 -4.56 -3.73 -0.56
C TRP A 53 -4.61 -2.85 0.68
N PHE A 54 -3.47 -2.43 1.26
CA PHE A 54 -3.48 -1.52 2.41
C PHE A 54 -4.04 -0.14 2.07
N TYR A 55 -3.76 0.40 0.87
CA TYR A 55 -4.41 1.63 0.42
C TYR A 55 -5.93 1.46 0.29
N GLU A 56 -6.40 0.32 -0.24
CA GLU A 56 -7.84 0.00 -0.27
C GLU A 56 -8.43 -0.02 1.15
N GLN A 57 -7.80 -0.72 2.09
CA GLN A 57 -8.29 -0.83 3.46
C GLN A 57 -8.35 0.52 4.17
N LEU A 58 -7.32 1.35 4.03
CA LEU A 58 -7.28 2.69 4.62
C LEU A 58 -8.31 3.62 3.96
N SER A 59 -8.61 3.45 2.67
CA SER A 59 -9.61 4.27 1.95
C SER A 59 -11.05 4.00 2.38
N LEU A 60 -11.30 2.87 3.06
CA LEU A 60 -12.63 2.59 3.65
C LEU A 60 -12.96 3.51 4.81
N GLU A 61 -11.96 4.11 5.46
CA GLU A 61 -12.21 5.06 6.54
C GLU A 61 -12.67 6.41 5.99
N PRO A 62 -13.84 6.92 6.44
CA PRO A 62 -14.37 8.18 5.96
C PRO A 62 -13.39 9.34 6.17
N GLY A 63 -13.07 10.05 5.07
CA GLY A 63 -12.17 11.21 5.09
C GLY A 63 -10.68 10.87 5.06
N TYR A 64 -10.30 9.59 4.89
CA TYR A 64 -8.90 9.19 4.73
C TYR A 64 -8.39 9.35 3.29
N GLU A 65 -9.29 9.35 2.31
CA GLU A 65 -8.97 9.61 0.90
C GLU A 65 -8.34 11.00 0.73
N GLY A 66 -7.14 11.04 0.17
CA GLY A 66 -6.40 12.28 -0.05
C GLY A 66 -5.84 12.92 1.20
N THR A 67 -6.02 12.33 2.39
CA THR A 67 -5.35 12.75 3.64
C THR A 67 -4.28 11.72 3.99
N ILE A 68 -4.69 10.50 4.30
CA ILE A 68 -3.86 9.36 4.66
C ILE A 68 -3.54 8.49 3.44
N THR A 69 -4.50 8.31 2.53
CA THR A 69 -4.33 7.52 1.31
C THR A 69 -4.20 8.40 0.07
N PRO A 70 -3.64 7.87 -1.03
CA PRO A 70 -3.72 8.51 -2.34
C PRO A 70 -5.17 8.76 -2.76
N ARG A 71 -5.43 9.88 -3.44
CA ARG A 71 -6.74 10.13 -4.09
C ARG A 71 -7.02 9.20 -5.26
N CYS A 72 -5.95 8.81 -5.93
CA CYS A 72 -6.00 7.88 -7.03
C CYS A 72 -4.91 6.84 -6.81
N PHE A 73 -5.32 5.58 -6.84
CA PHE A 73 -4.40 4.45 -6.85
C PHE A 73 -5.04 3.28 -7.58
N GLY A 74 -4.20 2.37 -8.04
CA GLY A 74 -4.68 1.16 -8.70
C GLY A 74 -3.55 0.17 -8.93
N PHE A 75 -3.85 -1.10 -8.69
CA PHE A 75 -2.94 -2.20 -8.95
C PHE A 75 -3.37 -2.97 -10.18
N PHE A 76 -2.43 -3.14 -11.11
CA PHE A 76 -2.67 -3.73 -12.42
C PHE A 76 -1.64 -4.81 -12.69
N THR A 77 -2.08 -5.83 -13.42
CA THR A 77 -1.20 -6.91 -13.84
C THR A 77 -1.41 -7.26 -15.30
N VAL A 78 -0.35 -7.69 -15.96
CA VAL A 78 -0.38 -8.15 -17.34
C VAL A 78 0.72 -9.19 -17.57
N PRO A 79 0.45 -10.31 -18.24
CA PRO A 79 1.49 -11.22 -18.65
C PRO A 79 2.50 -10.52 -19.57
N LEU A 80 3.81 -10.74 -19.35
CA LEU A 80 4.86 -10.11 -20.17
C LEU A 80 4.69 -10.43 -21.66
N LYS A 81 4.24 -11.64 -21.98
CA LYS A 81 3.98 -12.10 -23.36
C LYS A 81 2.93 -11.26 -24.10
N ASP A 82 2.07 -10.57 -23.37
CA ASP A 82 1.01 -9.71 -23.92
C ASP A 82 1.47 -8.24 -24.04
N CYS A 83 2.69 -7.91 -23.62
CA CYS A 83 3.22 -6.55 -23.64
C CYS A 83 3.92 -6.21 -24.95
N LEU A 84 3.68 -5.00 -25.45
CA LEU A 84 4.35 -4.44 -26.63
C LEU A 84 5.18 -3.21 -26.24
N ASP A 85 6.30 -3.00 -26.92
CA ASP A 85 7.13 -1.81 -26.78
C ASP A 85 6.53 -0.61 -27.52
N VAL A 86 7.19 0.56 -27.45
CA VAL A 86 6.75 1.80 -28.12
C VAL A 86 6.69 1.70 -29.65
N LYS A 87 7.28 0.64 -30.24
CA LYS A 87 7.25 0.33 -31.67
C LYS A 87 6.27 -0.80 -31.99
N GLY A 88 5.46 -1.24 -31.02
CA GLY A 88 4.50 -2.33 -31.16
C GLY A 88 5.14 -3.72 -31.24
N GLN A 89 6.41 -3.89 -30.81
CA GLN A 89 7.09 -5.18 -30.81
C GLN A 89 6.93 -5.90 -29.47
N PRO A 90 6.81 -7.24 -29.45
CA PRO A 90 6.71 -8.00 -28.21
C PRO A 90 7.88 -7.73 -27.25
N VAL A 91 7.56 -7.46 -25.98
CA VAL A 91 8.57 -7.25 -24.93
C VAL A 91 9.09 -8.59 -24.44
N SER A 92 10.39 -8.84 -24.60
CA SER A 92 11.05 -10.06 -24.10
C SER A 92 11.77 -9.87 -22.77
N HIS A 93 12.18 -8.65 -22.44
CA HIS A 93 12.92 -8.31 -21.22
C HIS A 93 12.68 -6.84 -20.83
N ILE A 94 12.83 -6.55 -19.54
CA ILE A 94 12.70 -5.19 -18.99
C ILE A 94 14.06 -4.76 -18.45
N LYS A 95 14.77 -3.92 -19.22
CA LYS A 95 16.16 -3.51 -18.93
C LYS A 95 16.41 -3.01 -17.49
N PRO A 96 15.54 -2.20 -16.86
CA PRO A 96 15.72 -1.82 -15.45
C PRO A 96 15.90 -2.99 -14.47
N TRP A 97 15.37 -4.17 -14.78
CA TRP A 97 15.50 -5.35 -13.92
C TRP A 97 16.86 -6.04 -14.02
N GLU A 98 17.61 -5.81 -15.11
CA GLU A 98 18.91 -6.42 -15.39
C GLU A 98 20.04 -5.74 -14.61
N ASN A 99 19.92 -4.43 -14.35
CA ASN A 99 21.00 -3.62 -13.77
C ASN A 99 20.95 -3.48 -12.24
N ILE A 100 19.99 -4.13 -11.57
CA ILE A 100 19.83 -4.03 -10.11
C ILE A 100 20.25 -5.36 -9.48
N THR A 101 21.51 -5.46 -9.06
CA THR A 101 21.97 -6.45 -8.09
C THR A 101 21.58 -5.93 -6.71
N ILE A 102 20.60 -6.56 -6.07
CA ILE A 102 20.32 -6.30 -4.65
C ILE A 102 21.28 -7.23 -3.92
N ASP A 103 22.39 -6.68 -3.42
CA ASP A 103 23.27 -7.45 -2.55
C ASP A 103 22.50 -7.76 -1.26
N PRO A 104 22.22 -9.04 -0.94
CA PRO A 104 21.60 -9.36 0.33
C PRO A 104 22.53 -8.89 1.46
N PRO A 105 21.99 -8.40 2.59
CA PRO A 105 22.80 -8.08 3.75
C PRO A 105 23.65 -9.31 4.10
N LYS A 106 24.98 -9.15 4.15
CA LYS A 106 25.84 -10.23 4.63
C LYS A 106 25.33 -10.67 6.01
N PRO A 107 25.08 -11.97 6.23
CA PRO A 107 24.70 -12.42 7.56
C PRO A 107 25.79 -11.97 8.53
N ALA A 108 25.40 -11.30 9.60
CA ALA A 108 26.30 -11.07 10.71
C ALA A 108 26.83 -12.43 11.11
N SER A 109 28.15 -12.60 11.03
CA SER A 109 28.81 -13.81 11.48
C SER A 109 28.56 -13.95 12.97
N ASP A 110 27.63 -14.81 13.34
CA ASP A 110 27.75 -15.56 14.59
C ASP A 110 26.95 -16.86 14.51
N ASP A 111 27.73 -17.95 14.57
CA ASP A 111 27.38 -19.34 14.84
C ASP A 111 25.89 -19.68 14.97
N THR A 112 25.27 -20.14 13.88
CA THR A 112 24.10 -21.03 13.99
C THR A 112 24.06 -22.03 12.85
N ASP A 113 23.63 -23.23 13.22
CA ASP A 113 23.79 -24.50 12.54
C ASP A 113 23.37 -24.51 11.06
N LYS A 114 24.20 -25.15 10.24
CA LYS A 114 23.97 -25.38 8.82
C LYS A 114 22.97 -26.51 8.61
N SER A 115 21.69 -26.25 8.82
CA SER A 115 20.61 -27.05 8.25
C SER A 115 19.31 -26.25 8.28
N ASP A 116 19.10 -25.49 7.23
CA ASP A 116 17.89 -25.52 6.40
C ASP A 116 18.22 -24.64 5.20
N GLU A 117 17.73 -25.04 4.03
CA GLU A 117 17.86 -24.30 2.78
C GLU A 117 17.62 -22.80 3.08
N GLU A 118 18.54 -21.91 2.68
CA GLU A 118 18.31 -20.47 2.71
C GLU A 118 17.14 -20.17 1.75
N GLU A 119 15.91 -20.45 2.18
CA GLU A 119 14.70 -20.02 1.49
C GLU A 119 14.84 -18.52 1.34
N ASP A 120 14.85 -18.08 0.08
CA ASP A 120 14.99 -16.70 -0.37
C ASP A 120 14.00 -15.80 0.40
N ARG A 121 14.44 -15.27 1.56
CA ARG A 121 13.61 -14.48 2.49
C ARG A 121 13.14 -13.17 1.88
N ASP A 122 13.67 -12.79 0.72
CA ASP A 122 13.28 -11.64 -0.09
C ASP A 122 11.78 -11.60 -0.42
N TRP A 123 11.07 -12.74 -0.37
CA TRP A 123 9.63 -12.88 -0.67
C TRP A 123 8.72 -12.91 0.54
N TRP A 124 9.28 -12.98 1.74
CA TRP A 124 8.49 -13.21 2.94
C TRP A 124 7.72 -11.97 3.34
N LEU A 125 6.41 -12.13 3.46
CA LEU A 125 5.56 -11.15 4.09
C LEU A 125 5.64 -11.28 5.62
N PRO A 126 5.43 -10.17 6.35
CA PRO A 126 5.25 -10.11 7.80
C PRO A 126 4.47 -11.24 8.49
N ASP A 127 3.52 -11.82 7.76
CA ASP A 127 2.54 -12.80 8.20
C ASP A 127 2.72 -14.17 7.53
N ASP A 128 3.82 -14.41 6.81
CA ASP A 128 4.17 -15.72 6.25
C ASP A 128 4.67 -16.74 7.29
N PRO A 129 5.46 -16.38 8.32
CA PRO A 129 5.95 -17.35 9.29
C PRO A 129 4.81 -18.06 10.06
N SER A 130 4.87 -19.39 10.10
CA SER A 130 3.93 -20.21 10.87
C SER A 130 3.98 -19.85 12.36
N GLY A 131 2.82 -19.68 13.00
CA GLY A 131 2.71 -19.31 14.42
C GLY A 131 2.44 -17.83 14.69
N LEU A 132 2.53 -16.97 13.66
CA LEU A 132 2.09 -15.57 13.75
C LEU A 132 0.59 -15.39 13.43
N ASP A 133 -0.11 -16.45 13.04
CA ASP A 133 -1.56 -16.44 12.78
C ASP A 133 -2.38 -15.94 13.98
N ALA A 134 -1.87 -16.14 15.20
CA ALA A 134 -2.48 -15.64 16.43
C ALA A 134 -2.44 -14.10 16.54
N PHE A 135 -1.45 -13.45 15.93
CA PHE A 135 -1.30 -11.99 15.92
C PHE A 135 -2.03 -11.33 14.73
N PHE A 136 -2.16 -12.06 13.62
CA PHE A 136 -2.78 -11.62 12.37
C PHE A 136 -4.00 -12.48 12.03
N LYS A 137 -5.12 -12.28 12.73
CA LYS A 137 -6.35 -13.01 12.37
C LYS A 137 -6.90 -12.54 11.04
N ASP A 138 -7.07 -13.49 10.14
CA ASP A 138 -7.77 -13.36 8.86
C ASP A 138 -9.27 -13.67 9.02
N ASP A 139 -9.93 -13.11 10.05
CA ASP A 139 -11.32 -13.45 10.41
C ASP A 139 -12.31 -13.15 9.26
N ASP A 140 -11.98 -12.19 8.40
CA ASP A 140 -12.78 -11.79 7.24
C ASP A 140 -12.34 -12.50 5.93
N GLY A 141 -11.28 -13.32 5.98
CA GLY A 141 -10.78 -14.06 4.81
C GLY A 141 -10.04 -13.22 3.77
N TRP A 142 -9.62 -11.98 4.07
CA TRP A 142 -8.91 -11.10 3.15
C TRP A 142 -7.60 -11.72 2.64
N LYS A 143 -6.83 -12.34 3.52
CA LYS A 143 -5.55 -12.97 3.17
C LYS A 143 -5.81 -14.33 2.52
N SER A 144 -6.49 -15.24 3.20
CA SER A 144 -6.73 -16.61 2.74
C SER A 144 -7.55 -16.68 1.45
N GLY A 145 -8.46 -15.72 1.24
CA GLY A 145 -9.25 -15.58 0.02
C GLY A 145 -8.55 -14.84 -1.12
N SER A 146 -7.42 -14.16 -0.85
CA SER A 146 -6.70 -13.43 -1.90
C SER A 146 -5.87 -14.37 -2.77
N PRO A 147 -5.94 -14.26 -4.12
CA PRO A 147 -5.08 -15.04 -5.01
C PRO A 147 -3.60 -14.74 -4.79
N TRP A 148 -3.27 -13.55 -4.26
CA TRP A 148 -1.90 -13.10 -3.99
C TRP A 148 -1.27 -13.77 -2.78
N ASN A 149 -2.07 -14.36 -1.89
CA ASN A 149 -1.55 -14.96 -0.67
C ASN A 149 -0.61 -16.14 -0.96
N LYS A 150 -0.96 -16.98 -1.93
CA LYS A 150 -0.14 -18.13 -2.35
C LYS A 150 0.58 -17.89 -3.68
N TRP A 151 0.37 -16.73 -4.30
CA TRP A 151 0.99 -16.41 -5.58
C TRP A 151 2.52 -16.40 -5.46
N ARG A 152 3.18 -16.93 -6.49
CA ARG A 152 4.63 -16.93 -6.65
C ARG A 152 4.94 -16.58 -8.09
N ALA A 153 6.02 -15.84 -8.31
CA ALA A 153 6.45 -15.50 -9.65
C ALA A 153 6.85 -16.76 -10.43
N SER A 154 6.40 -16.84 -11.68
CA SER A 154 6.80 -17.91 -12.60
C SER A 154 7.83 -17.37 -13.59
N PRO A 155 9.04 -17.96 -13.69
CA PRO A 155 10.01 -17.59 -14.71
C PRO A 155 9.53 -17.89 -16.14
N SER A 156 8.69 -18.92 -16.33
CA SER A 156 8.14 -19.29 -17.65
C SER A 156 6.94 -18.43 -18.05
N GLU A 157 6.24 -17.85 -17.08
CA GLU A 157 5.10 -16.96 -17.31
C GLU A 157 5.24 -15.69 -16.45
N PRO A 158 6.21 -14.82 -16.78
CA PRO A 158 6.46 -13.62 -15.99
C PRO A 158 5.26 -12.68 -16.06
N LEU A 159 4.82 -12.22 -14.89
CA LEU A 159 3.73 -11.28 -14.73
C LEU A 159 4.32 -9.89 -14.41
N ILE A 160 3.94 -8.89 -15.21
CA ILE A 160 4.22 -7.50 -14.88
C ILE A 160 3.19 -7.05 -13.86
N CYS A 161 3.66 -6.47 -12.76
CA CYS A 161 2.83 -5.88 -11.72
C CYS A 161 3.11 -4.37 -11.65
N ILE A 162 2.07 -3.57 -11.73
CA ILE A 162 2.14 -2.10 -11.75
C ILE A 162 1.23 -1.55 -10.65
N LEU A 163 1.77 -0.69 -9.81
CA LEU A 163 0.99 0.11 -8.87
C LEU A 163 1.06 1.58 -9.31
N VAL A 164 -0.09 2.14 -9.63
CA VAL A 164 -0.27 3.56 -9.91
C VAL A 164 -0.71 4.24 -8.62
N LEU A 165 -0.09 5.37 -8.30
CA LEU A 165 -0.36 6.16 -7.10
C LEU A 165 -0.44 7.64 -7.45
N GLU A 166 -1.14 8.43 -6.65
CA GLU A 166 -1.04 9.89 -6.65
C GLU A 166 0.43 10.32 -6.52
N LYS A 167 0.87 11.24 -7.38
CA LYS A 167 2.21 11.82 -7.27
C LYS A 167 2.25 12.84 -6.14
N LEU A 168 3.04 12.54 -5.13
CA LEU A 168 3.30 13.40 -3.98
C LEU A 168 4.60 14.18 -4.14
N GLY A 169 4.91 15.05 -3.16
CA GLY A 169 6.09 15.89 -3.18
C GLY A 169 7.38 15.15 -2.79
N LYS A 170 8.33 15.91 -2.23
CA LYS A 170 9.65 15.38 -1.84
C LYS A 170 9.54 14.47 -0.61
N PHE A 171 10.51 13.58 -0.46
CA PHE A 171 10.70 12.80 0.75
C PHE A 171 11.07 13.71 1.93
N TYR A 172 10.76 13.25 3.13
CA TYR A 172 11.30 13.83 4.34
C TYR A 172 12.81 13.59 4.40
N SER A 173 13.57 14.62 4.73
CA SER A 173 15.02 14.54 4.94
C SER A 173 15.30 14.73 6.43
N SER A 174 16.28 13.99 6.94
CA SER A 174 16.70 14.08 8.34
C SER A 174 17.09 15.53 8.69
N PRO A 175 16.76 16.02 9.89
CA PRO A 175 17.25 17.28 10.43
C PRO A 175 18.79 17.36 10.48
N GLU A 176 19.49 16.24 10.70
CA GLU A 176 20.97 16.19 10.72
C GLU A 176 21.61 16.57 9.38
N GLU A 177 20.87 16.50 8.27
CA GLU A 177 21.30 16.96 6.95
C GLU A 177 21.05 18.47 6.74
N ARG A 178 20.36 19.13 7.66
CA ARG A 178 20.11 20.58 7.66
C ARG A 178 21.18 21.22 8.54
N GLU A 179 22.28 21.68 7.94
CA GLU A 179 23.33 22.42 8.66
C GLU A 179 22.73 23.61 9.46
N GLY A 180 22.80 23.56 10.80
CA GLY A 180 22.44 24.67 11.69
C GLY A 180 22.00 24.22 13.10
N ASP A 181 22.65 24.75 14.14
CA ASP A 181 22.51 24.39 15.57
C ASP A 181 21.20 24.83 16.25
N GLU A 182 20.17 25.16 15.50
CA GLU A 182 18.87 25.52 16.08
C GLU A 182 17.90 24.35 15.86
N GLU A 183 17.80 23.47 16.86
CA GLU A 183 16.61 22.63 17.10
C GLU A 183 15.41 23.58 17.15
N ASN A 184 14.86 23.84 15.98
CA ASN A 184 13.88 24.87 15.74
C ASN A 184 12.48 24.28 15.98
N GLU A 185 11.58 25.02 16.62
CA GLU A 185 10.16 24.66 16.83
C GLU A 185 9.50 24.06 15.57
N TYR A 186 9.97 24.45 14.38
CA TYR A 186 9.62 23.87 13.08
C TYR A 186 9.82 22.36 12.95
N GLU A 187 10.88 21.78 13.53
CA GLU A 187 11.12 20.33 13.50
C GLU A 187 10.09 19.60 14.36
N GLU A 188 9.82 20.12 15.55
CA GLU A 188 8.82 19.57 16.45
C GLU A 188 7.43 19.58 15.78
N GLU A 189 7.08 20.65 15.07
CA GLU A 189 5.86 20.72 14.26
C GLU A 189 5.81 19.66 13.15
N GLU A 190 6.91 19.42 12.43
CA GLU A 190 6.96 18.41 11.38
C GLU A 190 6.83 16.99 11.94
N LEU A 191 7.53 16.69 13.04
CA LEU A 191 7.46 15.40 13.71
C LEU A 191 6.08 15.16 14.34
N ASN A 192 5.46 16.20 14.90
CA ASN A 192 4.09 16.13 15.42
C ASN A 192 3.08 15.84 14.30
N ASP A 193 3.22 16.49 13.13
CA ASP A 193 2.39 16.20 11.97
C ASP A 193 2.52 14.74 11.52
N ILE A 194 3.76 14.23 11.41
CA ILE A 194 4.03 12.82 11.07
C ILE A 194 3.45 11.88 12.12
N CYS A 195 3.61 12.19 13.41
CA CYS A 195 3.05 11.39 14.51
C CYS A 195 1.52 11.31 14.42
N ASP A 196 0.84 12.40 14.08
CA ASP A 196 -0.61 12.40 13.90
C ASP A 196 -1.05 11.55 12.70
N VAL A 197 -0.29 11.56 11.59
CA VAL A 197 -0.54 10.65 10.45
C VAL A 197 -0.38 9.19 10.87
N VAL A 198 0.68 8.87 11.64
CA VAL A 198 0.92 7.51 12.15
C VAL A 198 -0.21 7.07 13.09
N ARG A 199 -0.73 7.97 13.94
CA ARG A 199 -1.88 7.70 14.81
C ARG A 199 -3.16 7.48 14.02
N ASP A 200 -3.33 8.16 12.89
CA ASP A 200 -4.47 7.98 12.00
C ASP A 200 -4.42 6.65 11.25
N VAL A 201 -3.26 6.25 10.75
CA VAL A 201 -3.08 4.89 10.20
C VAL A 201 -3.32 3.84 11.28
N SER A 202 -2.73 4.03 12.46
CA SER A 202 -2.82 3.06 13.56
C SER A 202 -4.23 2.87 14.08
N SER A 203 -5.11 3.87 14.00
CA SER A 203 -6.50 3.72 14.45
C SER A 203 -7.34 2.81 13.57
N THR A 204 -6.86 2.48 12.37
CA THR A 204 -7.51 1.49 11.49
C THR A 204 -7.10 0.06 11.83
N GLY A 205 -6.22 -0.09 12.83
CA GLY A 205 -5.56 -1.36 13.15
C GLY A 205 -4.43 -1.68 12.18
N ILE A 206 -3.99 -0.76 11.33
CA ILE A 206 -2.85 -0.99 10.41
C ILE A 206 -1.57 -0.43 11.05
N LEU A 207 -0.52 -1.25 11.07
CA LEU A 207 0.84 -0.85 11.41
C LEU A 207 1.68 -0.82 10.14
N HIS A 208 2.37 0.29 9.88
CA HIS A 208 3.20 0.46 8.69
C HIS A 208 4.41 -0.50 8.66
N ARG A 209 5.03 -0.76 9.82
CA ARG A 209 6.24 -1.58 10.03
C ARG A 209 7.53 -1.13 9.32
N ASP A 210 7.46 -0.27 8.31
CA ASP A 210 8.62 0.35 7.66
C ASP A 210 8.67 1.88 7.78
N LEU A 211 8.64 2.41 9.01
CA LEU A 211 8.71 3.86 9.21
C LEU A 211 10.16 4.33 9.07
N ARG A 212 10.49 4.83 7.87
CA ARG A 212 11.77 5.44 7.52
C ARG A 212 11.52 6.77 6.79
N TYR A 213 12.51 7.67 6.78
CA TYR A 213 12.38 8.97 6.14
C TYR A 213 12.01 8.89 4.65
N CYS A 214 12.52 7.88 3.93
CA CYS A 214 12.16 7.61 2.54
C CYS A 214 10.70 7.18 2.32
N ASN A 215 9.97 6.84 3.38
CA ASN A 215 8.56 6.43 3.33
C ASN A 215 7.63 7.54 3.83
N VAL A 216 8.18 8.71 4.17
CA VAL A 216 7.44 9.92 4.51
C VAL A 216 7.60 10.90 3.36
N VAL A 217 6.47 11.33 2.77
CA VAL A 217 6.47 12.20 1.59
C VAL A 217 5.56 13.40 1.79
N ARG A 218 5.93 14.52 1.18
CA ARG A 218 5.15 15.75 1.28
C ARG A 218 3.75 15.55 0.69
N ALA A 219 2.74 15.79 1.50
CA ALA A 219 1.33 15.70 1.11
C ALA A 219 0.87 16.96 0.37
N SER A 220 -0.28 16.85 -0.29
CA SER A 220 -1.03 18.01 -0.75
C SER A 220 -1.86 18.58 0.41
N ASN A 221 -1.73 19.88 0.68
CA ASN A 221 -2.33 20.53 1.87
C ASN A 221 -3.79 20.97 1.68
N ASP A 222 -4.52 20.37 0.74
CA ASP A 222 -5.85 20.80 0.29
C ASP A 222 -7.00 19.92 0.82
N VAL A 223 -6.69 18.82 1.52
CA VAL A 223 -7.71 17.98 2.18
C VAL A 223 -7.49 17.96 3.68
N ILE A 224 -8.55 18.25 4.41
CA ILE A 224 -8.54 18.34 5.87
C ILE A 224 -8.78 16.96 6.47
N CYS A 225 -7.89 16.53 7.37
CA CYS A 225 -8.11 15.33 8.17
C CYS A 225 -9.31 15.54 9.11
N PRO A 226 -10.31 14.65 9.11
CA PRO A 226 -11.50 14.79 9.95
C PRO A 226 -11.19 14.66 11.45
N ARG A 227 -10.09 13.99 11.82
CA ARG A 227 -9.71 13.78 13.22
C ARG A 227 -8.97 14.96 13.83
N HIS A 228 -8.11 15.62 13.04
CA HIS A 228 -7.24 16.70 13.51
C HIS A 228 -7.67 18.09 13.04
N GLY A 229 -8.67 18.19 12.15
CA GLY A 229 -9.23 19.47 11.71
C GLY A 229 -8.28 20.33 10.87
N ARG A 230 -7.18 19.75 10.38
CA ARG A 230 -6.18 20.42 9.53
C ARG A 230 -5.72 19.49 8.40
N ALA A 231 -5.15 20.05 7.34
CA ALA A 231 -4.47 19.26 6.33
C ALA A 231 -3.12 18.79 6.87
N TYR A 232 -2.77 17.53 6.61
CA TYR A 232 -1.43 17.03 6.89
C TYR A 232 -0.41 17.62 5.93
N ARG A 233 0.80 17.88 6.43
CA ARG A 233 1.94 18.29 5.61
C ARG A 233 2.64 17.06 5.02
N TRP A 234 2.52 15.91 5.69
CA TRP A 234 3.19 14.67 5.34
C TRP A 234 2.20 13.51 5.14
N ARG A 235 2.62 12.51 4.38
CA ARG A 235 1.89 11.25 4.18
C ARG A 235 2.86 10.08 4.21
N LEU A 236 2.37 8.93 4.66
CA LEU A 236 3.10 7.67 4.60
C LEU A 236 2.86 6.95 3.27
N ILE A 237 3.88 6.27 2.77
CA ILE A 237 3.84 5.41 1.57
C ILE A 237 4.64 4.14 1.84
N ASP A 238 4.54 3.15 0.95
CA ASP A 238 5.30 1.90 1.02
C ASP A 238 4.80 0.95 2.13
N PHE A 239 3.52 0.62 2.06
CA PHE A 239 2.82 -0.30 2.97
C PHE A 239 3.06 -1.80 2.63
N ASP A 240 4.11 -2.14 1.89
CA ASP A 240 4.31 -3.49 1.38
C ASP A 240 4.60 -4.52 2.49
N ILE A 241 5.25 -4.09 3.58
CA ILE A 241 5.43 -4.87 4.82
C ILE A 241 4.51 -4.43 5.96
N ALA A 242 3.47 -3.65 5.67
CA ALA A 242 2.49 -3.29 6.68
C ALA A 242 1.72 -4.51 7.18
N ALA A 243 1.07 -4.37 8.34
CA ALA A 243 0.34 -5.46 8.97
C ALA A 243 -0.92 -4.96 9.69
N LYS A 244 -1.99 -5.75 9.66
CA LYS A 244 -3.26 -5.43 10.34
C LYS A 244 -3.31 -6.13 11.71
N VAL A 245 -3.33 -5.36 12.80
CA VAL A 245 -3.30 -5.80 14.19
C VAL A 245 -4.59 -5.46 14.95
N TRP A 246 -4.87 -6.24 16.00
CA TRP A 246 -6.15 -6.21 16.72
C TRP A 246 -6.21 -5.30 17.95
N TYR A 247 -5.16 -4.53 18.26
CA TYR A 247 -5.14 -3.71 19.49
C TYR A 247 -6.07 -2.48 19.45
N VAL A 248 -6.64 -2.14 18.29
CA VAL A 248 -7.69 -1.12 18.25
C VAL A 248 -9.00 -1.77 18.66
N SER A 249 -9.34 -1.57 19.93
CA SER A 249 -10.62 -1.89 20.51
C SER A 249 -11.74 -1.35 19.63
N ARG A 250 -12.31 -2.22 18.79
CA ARG A 250 -13.74 -2.15 18.52
C ARG A 250 -14.41 -2.28 19.88
N LEU A 251 -14.71 -1.14 20.52
CA LEU A 251 -15.86 -1.05 21.40
C LEU A 251 -17.03 -1.52 20.55
N ARG A 252 -17.30 -2.84 20.58
CA ARG A 252 -18.52 -3.41 20.03
C ARG A 252 -19.65 -2.57 20.63
N PRO A 253 -20.58 -2.03 19.84
CA PRO A 253 -21.84 -1.58 20.41
C PRO A 253 -22.36 -2.77 21.21
N GLN A 254 -22.55 -2.58 22.52
CA GLN A 254 -23.19 -3.60 23.33
C GLN A 254 -24.49 -3.94 22.61
N ARG A 255 -24.65 -5.20 22.21
CA ARG A 255 -25.98 -5.72 21.85
C ARG A 255 -26.83 -5.49 23.09
N THR A 256 -27.72 -4.51 23.03
CA THR A 256 -28.79 -4.36 24.01
C THR A 256 -29.51 -5.70 24.10
N PRO A 257 -29.68 -6.29 25.30
CA PRO A 257 -30.47 -7.49 25.45
C PRO A 257 -31.88 -7.19 24.93
N ASP A 258 -32.40 -8.03 24.05
CA ASP A 258 -33.77 -7.94 23.55
C ASP A 258 -34.72 -8.21 24.73
N MET A 259 -35.17 -7.13 25.38
CA MET A 259 -36.26 -7.15 26.36
C MET A 259 -37.58 -7.11 25.61
N ARG A 260 -37.92 -8.22 24.96
CA ARG A 260 -39.29 -8.61 24.59
C ARG A 260 -39.41 -10.07 24.99
N GLY A 261 -40.09 -10.42 26.07
CA GLY A 261 -41.43 -9.97 26.44
C GLY A 261 -42.20 -11.26 26.68
N THR A 262 -42.17 -11.71 27.92
CA THR A 262 -43.02 -12.78 28.44
C THR A 262 -44.48 -12.46 28.09
N ARG A 263 -45.10 -13.27 27.23
CA ARG A 263 -46.54 -13.43 27.22
C ARG A 263 -46.88 -14.86 27.61
N LYS A 264 -47.55 -14.93 28.76
CA LYS A 264 -48.35 -16.05 29.22
C LYS A 264 -49.55 -16.25 28.28
N SER A 265 -49.92 -17.50 28.09
CA SER A 265 -51.26 -18.02 27.81
C SER A 265 -51.19 -19.50 28.19
N GLU A 266 -51.74 -19.87 29.36
CA GLU A 266 -53.08 -20.45 29.50
C GLU A 266 -53.27 -21.72 28.69
#